data_AF-A0A9X4KLM7-F1
#
_entry.id   AF-A0A9X4KLM7-F1
#
_cell.length_a   1.000
_cell.length_b   1.000
_cell.length_c   1.000
_cell.angle_alpha   90.00
_cell.angle_beta   90.00
_cell.angle_gamma   90.00
#
_symmetry.space_group_name_H-M   'P 1'
#
loop_
_entity.id
_entity.type
_entity.pdbx_description
1 polymer ?
#
loop_
_entity_poly.entity_id
_entity_poly.type
_entity_poly.pdbx_seq_one_letter_code
_entity_poly.pdbx_strand_id
1 'polypeptide(L)'
;MLKTKKRTKRTKRTAVGIGVMALMLLAAGCGGNDSGNKTADKTEGPSTSAATASDKGGAKSTEQAKALKDLKITRLYHGAMETFKGADTINSNRLIDKLREASGFNIQYEALPLENPSQKISIIFASGDVPDIMTIAGKSDYFKLAKQGALEPLDDLIAKEMPNVSNMAGQEALDAVKFDGKIYAIPYRQAQKVGNGLLARTDVLKELGLKEPGTLDEFYETMKTIKEKKNIAPLSIATSNPGYFFDGFTPFAAAFGVATPTKIKDGKLVFSWVQPEYKEFLETMKQWYDEGLLDQEFAIKKGTQETLINGTAVFTPMYWGERARDRQCFERQERRRNRRLHRAAGRQERGVRPAGQLDFHNLHHYSEAG
;
A
#
# COMPACT_ATOMS: atom_id res chain seq x y z
N MET A 1 -29.71 59.53 -6.67
CA MET A 1 -28.88 60.76 -6.72
C MET A 1 -27.80 60.68 -5.64
N LEU A 2 -26.81 61.59 -5.67
CA LEU A 2 -25.58 61.64 -4.84
C LEU A 2 -24.51 60.58 -5.17
N LYS A 3 -23.26 61.08 -5.19
CA LYS A 3 -22.04 60.47 -5.79
C LYS A 3 -21.01 60.09 -4.70
N THR A 4 -19.89 59.54 -5.17
CA THR A 4 -18.55 59.43 -4.54
C THR A 4 -18.31 58.14 -3.73
N LYS A 5 -17.12 57.53 -3.70
CA LYS A 5 -15.76 57.92 -4.16
C LYS A 5 -15.13 56.82 -5.04
N LYS A 6 -14.48 57.18 -6.16
CA LYS A 6 -13.34 56.42 -6.72
C LYS A 6 -12.06 57.20 -6.43
N ARG A 7 -11.06 56.56 -5.84
CA ARG A 7 -9.75 57.15 -5.51
C ARG A 7 -8.70 56.61 -6.47
N THR A 8 -8.34 57.40 -7.48
CA THR A 8 -7.17 57.15 -8.35
C THR A 8 -5.89 57.49 -7.57
N LYS A 9 -4.88 56.60 -7.61
CA LYS A 9 -3.50 56.93 -7.25
C LYS A 9 -2.63 56.91 -8.51
N ARG A 10 -1.79 57.94 -8.65
CA ARG A 10 -0.93 58.17 -9.80
C ARG A 10 0.21 57.16 -9.87
N THR A 11 0.53 56.73 -11.09
CA THR A 11 1.81 56.13 -11.46
C THR A 11 2.97 57.12 -11.28
N LYS A 12 4.13 56.61 -10.84
CA LYS A 12 5.44 57.16 -11.19
C LYS A 12 6.29 56.03 -11.77
N ARG A 13 7.03 56.35 -12.84
CA ARG A 13 7.92 55.43 -13.56
C ARG A 13 9.32 55.48 -12.92
N THR A 14 10.00 54.34 -12.86
CA THR A 14 11.46 54.23 -12.76
C THR A 14 11.93 53.14 -13.73
N ALA A 15 13.09 53.38 -14.35
CA ALA A 15 13.64 52.59 -15.47
C ALA A 15 14.19 51.23 -15.00
N VAL A 16 13.99 50.13 -15.73
CA VAL A 16 14.86 49.56 -16.80
C VAL A 16 16.31 49.29 -16.34
N GLY A 17 16.74 48.02 -16.42
CA GLY A 17 18.15 47.64 -16.35
C GLY A 17 18.45 46.28 -15.71
N ILE A 18 18.11 45.16 -16.37
CA ILE A 18 18.76 43.86 -16.09
C ILE A 18 19.32 43.34 -17.42
N GLY A 19 20.64 43.45 -17.57
CA GLY A 19 21.38 42.97 -18.73
C GLY A 19 21.71 41.48 -18.61
N VAL A 20 21.64 40.78 -19.74
CA VAL A 20 22.05 39.38 -19.87
C VAL A 20 23.57 39.31 -20.02
N MET A 21 24.29 38.79 -19.01
CA MET A 21 25.64 38.24 -19.21
C MET A 21 26.13 37.39 -18.03
N ALA A 22 26.32 36.08 -18.24
CA ALA A 22 27.29 35.22 -17.56
C ALA A 22 27.13 33.77 -18.09
N LEU A 23 27.91 33.41 -19.11
CA LEU A 23 27.99 32.04 -19.62
C LEU A 23 29.45 31.54 -19.47
N MET A 24 29.60 30.32 -18.92
CA MET A 24 30.81 29.48 -18.96
C MET A 24 32.04 29.84 -18.09
N LEU A 25 32.93 28.83 -17.99
CA LEU A 25 34.18 28.68 -17.24
C LEU A 25 33.98 28.22 -15.76
N LEU A 26 34.62 27.15 -15.26
CA LEU A 26 35.49 26.12 -15.86
C LEU A 26 35.42 24.83 -15.03
N ALA A 27 35.76 23.69 -15.63
CA ALA A 27 36.03 22.43 -14.90
C ALA A 27 37.54 22.16 -14.86
N ALA A 28 38.09 21.85 -13.68
CA ALA A 28 39.39 21.18 -13.48
C ALA A 28 39.56 20.80 -11.99
N GLY A 29 40.22 19.68 -11.71
CA GLY A 29 40.71 19.36 -10.35
C GLY A 29 40.35 17.95 -9.85
N CYS A 30 41.16 16.95 -10.22
CA CYS A 30 41.14 15.61 -9.61
C CYS A 30 42.53 15.30 -9.04
N GLY A 31 42.58 14.51 -7.96
CA GLY A 31 43.80 14.13 -7.23
C GLY A 31 44.16 15.11 -6.10
N GLY A 32 44.55 14.68 -4.89
CA GLY A 32 44.65 13.32 -4.35
C GLY A 32 45.76 13.25 -3.29
N ASN A 33 45.54 12.58 -2.16
CA ASN A 33 46.66 12.11 -1.34
C ASN A 33 46.30 10.88 -0.48
N ASP A 34 47.33 10.11 -0.16
CA ASP A 34 47.30 8.76 0.40
C ASP A 34 47.34 8.76 1.95
N SER A 35 46.81 7.70 2.56
CA SER A 35 47.02 7.28 3.96
C SER A 35 46.30 5.95 4.18
N GLY A 36 46.99 4.84 3.85
CA GLY A 36 46.38 3.51 3.85
C GLY A 36 46.35 2.79 5.21
N ASN A 37 45.60 1.70 5.25
CA ASN A 37 46.12 0.43 5.76
C ASN A 37 45.39 -0.75 5.08
N LYS A 38 46.14 -1.60 4.37
CA LYS A 38 45.66 -2.90 3.87
C LYS A 38 46.47 -4.00 4.55
N THR A 39 45.80 -4.84 5.33
CA THR A 39 46.22 -6.24 5.49
C THR A 39 45.61 -7.08 4.37
N ALA A 40 46.35 -8.08 3.91
CA ALA A 40 46.07 -8.86 2.72
C ALA A 40 45.95 -10.36 3.02
N ASP A 41 45.21 -11.08 2.17
CA ASP A 41 45.65 -12.33 1.51
C ASP A 41 44.67 -12.57 0.33
N LYS A 42 45.12 -12.67 -0.94
CA LYS A 42 45.66 -13.85 -1.66
C LYS A 42 44.57 -14.81 -2.21
N THR A 43 44.63 -15.36 -3.43
CA THR A 43 45.57 -15.17 -4.56
C THR A 43 44.90 -15.56 -5.90
N GLU A 44 45.38 -14.97 -7.01
CA GLU A 44 45.64 -15.52 -8.37
C GLU A 44 44.81 -16.66 -9.04
N GLY A 45 44.64 -16.54 -10.37
CA GLY A 45 44.39 -17.67 -11.30
C GLY A 45 45.72 -18.33 -11.76
N PRO A 46 45.87 -18.89 -13.00
CA PRO A 46 44.96 -18.91 -14.16
C PRO A 46 44.92 -20.25 -14.98
N SER A 47 44.29 -20.21 -16.17
CA SER A 47 44.63 -20.95 -17.43
C SER A 47 44.35 -22.46 -17.66
N THR A 48 43.46 -22.71 -18.64
CA THR A 48 43.49 -23.70 -19.76
C THR A 48 44.00 -25.16 -19.62
N SER A 49 43.18 -26.14 -20.04
CA SER A 49 43.55 -27.13 -21.09
C SER A 49 42.33 -27.89 -21.65
N ALA A 50 42.53 -28.71 -22.69
CA ALA A 50 41.52 -29.42 -23.49
C ALA A 50 42.09 -30.78 -23.99
N ALA A 51 41.37 -31.71 -24.63
CA ALA A 51 39.95 -31.83 -25.01
C ALA A 51 39.63 -33.31 -25.35
N THR A 52 38.35 -33.72 -25.34
CA THR A 52 37.94 -34.96 -26.04
C THR A 52 36.54 -34.87 -26.65
N ALA A 53 36.43 -35.27 -27.91
CA ALA A 53 35.17 -35.46 -28.62
C ALA A 53 34.89 -36.96 -28.84
N SER A 54 33.62 -37.34 -28.89
CA SER A 54 33.16 -38.53 -29.60
C SER A 54 31.75 -38.29 -30.13
N ASP A 55 31.58 -38.46 -31.44
CA ASP A 55 30.32 -38.29 -32.16
C ASP A 55 29.55 -39.62 -32.20
N LYS A 56 28.22 -39.56 -32.05
CA LYS A 56 27.29 -40.31 -32.91
C LYS A 56 25.83 -39.86 -32.74
N GLY A 57 25.35 -39.12 -33.72
CA GLY A 57 24.17 -39.52 -34.49
C GLY A 57 22.76 -39.31 -33.92
N GLY A 58 22.13 -38.21 -34.36
CA GLY A 58 20.85 -38.32 -35.10
C GLY A 58 19.53 -38.24 -34.33
N ALA A 59 18.88 -37.06 -34.38
CA ALA A 59 17.73 -36.80 -35.27
C ALA A 59 16.67 -35.83 -34.67
N LYS A 60 16.53 -34.68 -35.33
CA LYS A 60 15.32 -33.83 -35.40
C LYS A 60 14.60 -33.40 -34.11
N SER A 61 14.95 -32.20 -33.66
CA SER A 61 13.94 -31.18 -33.34
C SER A 61 14.40 -29.81 -33.87
N THR A 62 14.27 -29.60 -35.18
CA THR A 62 14.41 -28.26 -35.79
C THR A 62 13.13 -27.48 -35.54
N GLU A 63 12.88 -27.13 -34.28
CA GLU A 63 12.00 -26.03 -33.95
C GLU A 63 12.90 -24.84 -33.66
N GLN A 64 13.03 -23.95 -34.64
CA GLN A 64 13.68 -22.66 -34.42
C GLN A 64 12.87 -21.95 -33.34
N ALA A 65 13.44 -21.85 -32.13
CA ALA A 65 12.86 -21.06 -31.06
C ALA A 65 12.70 -19.63 -31.57
N LYS A 66 11.48 -19.29 -32.00
CA LYS A 66 11.14 -18.01 -32.59
C LYS A 66 11.49 -16.95 -31.57
N ALA A 67 12.50 -16.13 -31.84
CA ALA A 67 12.92 -15.07 -30.94
C ALA A 67 11.70 -14.19 -30.64
N LEU A 68 11.19 -14.29 -29.43
CA LEU A 68 10.00 -13.55 -29.01
C LEU A 68 10.38 -12.07 -29.01
N LYS A 69 9.48 -11.21 -29.47
CA LYS A 69 9.70 -9.76 -29.35
C LYS A 69 9.68 -9.39 -27.87
N ASP A 70 10.63 -8.58 -27.42
CA ASP A 70 10.59 -8.01 -26.09
C ASP A 70 9.38 -7.09 -25.93
N LEU A 71 8.77 -7.09 -24.74
CA LEU A 71 7.64 -6.24 -24.41
C LEU A 71 7.79 -5.73 -22.98
N LYS A 72 8.06 -4.42 -22.83
CA LYS A 72 8.31 -3.75 -21.56
C LYS A 72 7.00 -3.21 -20.98
N ILE A 73 6.64 -3.66 -19.78
CA ILE A 73 5.38 -3.28 -19.12
C ILE A 73 5.64 -2.70 -17.74
N THR A 74 5.18 -1.48 -17.47
CA THR A 74 5.18 -0.95 -16.09
C THR A 74 3.89 -1.27 -15.36
N ARG A 75 4.01 -1.89 -14.18
CA ARG A 75 2.88 -2.36 -13.38
C ARG A 75 2.97 -1.88 -11.94
N LEU A 76 1.86 -1.38 -11.40
CA LEU A 76 1.74 -1.03 -9.98
C LEU A 76 1.99 -2.27 -9.11
N TYR A 77 3.03 -2.24 -8.27
CA TYR A 77 3.46 -3.39 -7.48
C TYR A 77 3.08 -3.21 -6.00
N HIS A 78 2.17 -4.05 -5.51
CA HIS A 78 1.74 -4.00 -4.12
C HIS A 78 2.53 -4.98 -3.24
N GLY A 79 3.76 -4.63 -2.84
CA GLY A 79 4.68 -5.55 -2.15
C GLY A 79 4.15 -6.23 -0.87
N ALA A 80 3.15 -5.66 -0.19
CA ALA A 80 2.49 -6.29 0.95
C ALA A 80 1.44 -7.37 0.60
N MET A 81 1.03 -7.46 -0.68
CA MET A 81 0.06 -8.42 -1.20
C MET A 81 0.71 -9.39 -2.21
N GLU A 82 1.72 -8.92 -2.92
CA GLU A 82 2.40 -9.64 -4.01
C GLU A 82 3.72 -10.24 -3.52
N THR A 83 3.61 -11.29 -2.71
CA THR A 83 4.75 -12.05 -2.21
C THR A 83 5.09 -13.20 -3.16
N PHE A 84 6.31 -13.22 -3.69
CA PHE A 84 6.85 -14.34 -4.46
C PHE A 84 7.30 -15.50 -3.56
N LYS A 85 7.32 -16.73 -4.08
CA LYS A 85 7.71 -17.93 -3.33
C LYS A 85 9.15 -18.33 -3.65
N GLY A 86 9.98 -18.48 -2.61
CA GLY A 86 11.36 -18.95 -2.78
C GLY A 86 12.18 -17.98 -3.64
N ALA A 87 12.63 -18.44 -4.81
CA ALA A 87 13.42 -17.67 -5.77
C ALA A 87 12.59 -17.00 -6.89
N ASP A 88 11.26 -17.15 -6.87
CA ASP A 88 10.37 -16.47 -7.82
C ASP A 88 10.56 -14.93 -7.76
N THR A 89 10.43 -14.26 -8.91
CA THR A 89 10.46 -12.79 -9.03
C THR A 89 9.33 -12.30 -9.93
N ILE A 90 9.12 -10.99 -10.05
CA ILE A 90 8.10 -10.40 -10.94
C ILE A 90 8.26 -10.82 -12.43
N ASN A 91 9.47 -11.20 -12.86
CA ASN A 91 9.79 -11.61 -14.23
C ASN A 91 10.17 -13.09 -14.40
N SER A 92 10.21 -13.84 -13.29
CA SER A 92 10.55 -15.27 -13.25
C SER A 92 9.60 -15.99 -12.30
N ASN A 93 8.44 -16.39 -12.80
CA ASN A 93 7.44 -17.17 -12.08
C ASN A 93 6.40 -17.75 -13.07
N ARG A 94 5.67 -18.78 -12.63
CA ARG A 94 4.70 -19.54 -13.45
C ARG A 94 3.58 -18.70 -14.11
N LEU A 95 3.25 -17.53 -13.58
CA LEU A 95 2.25 -16.65 -14.23
C LEU A 95 2.86 -16.00 -15.47
N ILE A 96 4.09 -15.50 -15.38
CA ILE A 96 4.78 -14.85 -16.49
C ILE A 96 5.09 -15.84 -17.59
N ASP A 97 5.53 -17.05 -17.26
CA ASP A 97 5.84 -18.08 -18.25
C ASP A 97 4.61 -18.43 -19.11
N LYS A 98 3.44 -18.55 -18.46
CA LYS A 98 2.15 -18.73 -19.16
C LYS A 98 1.74 -17.52 -20.01
N LEU A 99 2.05 -16.30 -19.56
CA LEU A 99 1.78 -15.09 -20.37
C LEU A 99 2.72 -15.00 -21.58
N ARG A 100 3.99 -15.38 -21.46
CA ARG A 100 4.95 -15.48 -22.57
C ARG A 100 4.50 -16.53 -23.59
N GLU A 101 4.14 -17.73 -23.11
CA GLU A 101 3.61 -18.84 -23.92
C GLU A 101 2.35 -18.43 -24.70
N ALA A 102 1.37 -17.81 -24.03
CA ALA A 102 0.10 -17.44 -24.65
C ALA A 102 0.16 -16.21 -25.56
N SER A 103 1.11 -15.28 -25.34
CA SER A 103 1.21 -14.04 -26.11
C SER A 103 2.25 -14.08 -27.24
N GLY A 104 3.28 -14.93 -27.14
CA GLY A 104 4.40 -14.92 -28.07
C GLY A 104 5.37 -13.74 -27.89
N PHE A 105 5.32 -13.05 -26.74
CA PHE A 105 6.23 -11.95 -26.37
C PHE A 105 7.14 -12.33 -25.19
N ASN A 106 8.37 -11.82 -25.17
CA ASN A 106 9.22 -11.85 -23.99
C ASN A 106 8.85 -10.68 -23.07
N ILE A 107 7.87 -10.92 -22.20
CA ILE A 107 7.35 -9.90 -21.29
C ILE A 107 8.38 -9.60 -20.19
N GLN A 108 8.66 -8.32 -19.98
CA GLN A 108 9.48 -7.78 -18.91
C GLN A 108 8.71 -6.71 -18.14
N TYR A 109 8.40 -7.00 -16.87
CA TYR A 109 7.74 -6.07 -15.96
C TYR A 109 8.73 -5.19 -15.19
N GLU A 110 8.40 -3.90 -15.12
CA GLU A 110 8.98 -2.94 -14.17
C GLU A 110 7.95 -2.56 -13.10
N ALA A 111 8.39 -2.53 -11.85
CA ALA A 111 7.54 -2.17 -10.72
C ALA A 111 7.36 -0.65 -10.61
N LEU A 112 6.11 -0.18 -10.69
CA LEU A 112 5.73 1.15 -10.22
C LEU A 112 5.41 1.06 -8.72
N PRO A 113 6.04 1.89 -7.86
CA PRO A 113 5.75 1.90 -6.43
C PRO A 113 4.34 2.44 -6.16
N LEU A 114 3.71 1.95 -5.08
CA LEU A 114 2.47 2.52 -4.55
C LEU A 114 2.65 3.95 -4.03
N GLU A 115 3.83 4.25 -3.48
CA GLU A 115 4.19 5.58 -3.03
C GLU A 115 4.63 6.44 -4.22
N ASN A 116 3.95 7.56 -4.43
CA ASN A 116 4.26 8.56 -5.47
C ASN A 116 4.40 8.00 -6.92
N PRO A 117 3.48 7.15 -7.44
CA PRO A 117 3.58 6.60 -8.79
C PRO A 117 3.68 7.67 -9.88
N SER A 118 2.99 8.81 -9.72
CA SER A 118 3.03 9.96 -10.64
C SER A 118 4.43 10.57 -10.79
N GLN A 119 5.27 10.51 -9.75
CA GLN A 119 6.68 10.95 -9.84
C GLN A 119 7.50 9.98 -10.70
N LYS A 120 7.33 8.66 -10.49
CA LYS A 120 8.00 7.63 -11.29
C LYS A 120 7.57 7.67 -12.76
N ILE A 121 6.27 7.87 -13.04
CA ILE A 121 5.74 8.11 -14.39
C ILE A 121 6.40 9.35 -15.02
N SER A 122 6.48 10.47 -14.28
CA SER A 122 7.12 11.69 -14.78
C SER A 122 8.60 11.49 -15.12
N ILE A 123 9.33 10.68 -14.34
CA ILE A 123 10.72 10.32 -14.61
C ILE A 123 10.84 9.44 -15.87
N ILE A 124 9.95 8.46 -16.05
CA ILE A 124 9.92 7.58 -17.23
C ILE A 124 9.73 8.38 -18.53
N PHE A 125 8.78 9.31 -18.55
CA PHE A 125 8.58 10.18 -19.71
C PHE A 125 9.74 11.18 -19.93
N ALA A 126 10.44 11.58 -18.87
CA ALA A 126 11.58 12.49 -18.96
C ALA A 126 12.89 11.78 -19.40
N SER A 127 13.06 10.48 -19.14
CA SER A 127 14.24 9.72 -19.56
C SER A 127 14.17 9.25 -21.02
N GLY A 128 12.99 9.23 -21.62
CA GLY A 128 12.76 8.69 -22.97
C GLY A 128 12.71 7.16 -23.04
N ASP A 129 13.02 6.46 -21.94
CA ASP A 129 12.89 5.01 -21.77
C ASP A 129 11.43 4.66 -21.40
N VAL A 130 10.52 4.96 -22.31
CA VAL A 130 9.08 4.76 -22.14
C VAL A 130 8.75 3.29 -22.43
N PRO A 131 8.06 2.58 -21.51
CA PRO A 131 7.64 1.19 -21.72
C PRO A 131 6.51 1.10 -22.76
N ASP A 132 6.41 -0.03 -23.46
CA ASP A 132 5.34 -0.28 -24.44
C ASP A 132 3.94 -0.23 -23.82
N ILE A 133 3.81 -0.65 -22.56
CA ILE A 133 2.55 -0.62 -21.80
C ILE A 133 2.78 -0.03 -20.41
N MET A 134 1.90 0.87 -19.96
CA MET A 134 2.00 1.54 -18.67
C MET A 134 0.71 1.48 -17.85
N THR A 135 0.83 1.09 -16.58
CA THR A 135 -0.25 1.25 -15.59
C THR A 135 -0.28 2.69 -15.10
N ILE A 136 -1.32 3.44 -15.48
CA ILE A 136 -1.52 4.81 -15.00
C ILE A 136 -2.43 4.77 -13.76
N ALA A 137 -1.85 5.03 -12.58
CA ALA A 137 -2.56 4.90 -11.30
C ALA A 137 -3.57 6.04 -11.03
N GLY A 138 -3.32 7.25 -11.56
CA GLY A 138 -4.11 8.44 -11.27
C GLY A 138 -4.98 8.90 -12.45
N LYS A 139 -6.27 9.18 -12.19
CA LYS A 139 -7.21 9.77 -13.17
C LYS A 139 -6.64 11.05 -13.80
N SER A 140 -6.06 11.93 -12.99
CA SER A 140 -5.49 13.21 -13.45
C SER A 140 -4.28 13.02 -14.37
N ASP A 141 -3.42 12.02 -14.08
CA ASP A 141 -2.25 11.71 -14.92
C ASP A 141 -2.68 11.14 -16.28
N TYR A 142 -3.70 10.27 -16.29
CA TYR A 142 -4.27 9.73 -17.53
C TYR A 142 -4.76 10.85 -18.47
N PHE A 143 -5.65 11.73 -17.99
CA PHE A 143 -6.17 12.82 -18.82
C PHE A 143 -5.10 13.83 -19.22
N LYS A 144 -4.07 14.04 -18.39
CA LYS A 144 -2.91 14.87 -18.74
C LYS A 144 -2.10 14.25 -19.89
N LEU A 145 -1.77 12.96 -19.80
CA LEU A 145 -0.99 12.25 -20.82
C LEU A 145 -1.76 12.13 -22.15
N ALA A 146 -3.06 11.81 -22.10
CA ALA A 146 -3.93 11.81 -23.27
C ALA A 146 -3.97 13.18 -23.95
N LYS A 147 -4.16 14.27 -23.18
CA LYS A 147 -4.13 15.65 -23.70
C LYS A 147 -2.77 16.06 -24.26
N GLN A 148 -1.68 15.46 -23.80
CA GLN A 148 -0.33 15.69 -24.32
C GLN A 148 -0.01 14.89 -25.59
N GLY A 149 -0.91 14.01 -26.05
CA GLY A 149 -0.64 13.10 -27.18
C GLY A 149 0.40 12.02 -26.84
N ALA A 150 0.60 11.73 -25.55
CA ALA A 150 1.62 10.78 -25.06
C ALA A 150 1.12 9.32 -25.01
N LEU A 151 -0.12 9.07 -25.43
CA LEU A 151 -0.79 7.77 -25.40
C LEU A 151 -1.43 7.48 -26.77
N GLU A 152 -1.37 6.23 -27.20
CA GLU A 152 -1.99 5.76 -28.45
C GLU A 152 -3.52 5.66 -28.29
N PRO A 153 -4.33 6.11 -29.27
CA PRO A 153 -5.77 5.84 -29.30
C PRO A 153 -6.06 4.34 -29.49
N LEU A 154 -6.92 3.79 -28.63
CA LEU A 154 -7.25 2.36 -28.58
C LEU A 154 -8.65 2.05 -29.10
N ASP A 155 -9.48 3.04 -29.45
CA ASP A 155 -10.88 2.84 -29.85
C ASP A 155 -11.03 1.85 -31.03
N ASP A 156 -10.29 2.06 -32.12
CA ASP A 156 -10.27 1.16 -33.28
C ASP A 156 -9.78 -0.26 -32.93
N LEU A 157 -8.75 -0.37 -32.09
CA LEU A 157 -8.19 -1.66 -31.63
C LEU A 157 -9.17 -2.41 -30.72
N ILE A 158 -9.86 -1.70 -29.82
CA ILE A 158 -10.85 -2.28 -28.92
C ILE A 158 -12.05 -2.82 -29.72
N ALA A 159 -12.48 -2.09 -30.76
CA ALA A 159 -13.59 -2.49 -31.60
C ALA A 159 -13.28 -3.70 -32.52
N LYS A 160 -12.04 -3.82 -33.02
CA LYS A 160 -11.65 -4.84 -34.02
C LYS A 160 -10.93 -6.05 -33.43
N GLU A 161 -10.02 -5.83 -32.47
CA GLU A 161 -9.02 -6.82 -32.04
C GLU A 161 -9.20 -7.28 -30.58
N MET A 162 -9.94 -6.54 -29.73
CA MET A 162 -10.01 -6.80 -28.28
C MET A 162 -11.42 -7.06 -27.73
N PRO A 163 -12.20 -8.04 -28.24
CA PRO A 163 -13.58 -8.28 -27.80
C PRO A 163 -13.71 -8.58 -26.29
N ASN A 164 -12.69 -9.14 -25.67
CA ASN A 164 -12.64 -9.40 -24.23
C ASN A 164 -12.59 -8.13 -23.38
N VAL A 165 -12.03 -7.03 -23.89
CA VAL A 165 -11.95 -5.74 -23.17
C VAL A 165 -13.34 -5.16 -22.97
N SER A 166 -14.15 -5.12 -24.04
CA SER A 166 -15.53 -4.62 -24.00
C SER A 166 -16.40 -5.40 -23.00
N ASN A 167 -16.27 -6.73 -22.99
CA ASN A 167 -16.98 -7.60 -22.05
C ASN A 167 -16.53 -7.43 -20.58
N MET A 168 -15.22 -7.24 -20.34
CA MET A 168 -14.66 -7.14 -18.99
C MET A 168 -14.85 -5.75 -18.36
N ALA A 169 -14.64 -4.68 -19.13
CA ALA A 169 -14.77 -3.31 -18.64
C ALA A 169 -16.24 -2.90 -18.46
N GLY A 170 -17.10 -3.30 -19.42
CA GLY A 170 -18.44 -2.78 -19.57
C GLY A 170 -18.45 -1.35 -20.14
N GLN A 171 -19.50 -1.02 -20.90
CA GLN A 171 -19.60 0.23 -21.65
C GLN A 171 -19.40 1.49 -20.79
N GLU A 172 -20.02 1.52 -19.61
CA GLU A 172 -19.88 2.59 -18.61
C GLU A 172 -18.41 2.93 -18.26
N ALA A 173 -17.55 1.91 -18.11
CA ALA A 173 -16.15 2.13 -17.76
C ALA A 173 -15.34 2.65 -18.96
N LEU A 174 -15.64 2.17 -20.17
CA LEU A 174 -15.05 2.65 -21.42
C LEU A 174 -15.45 4.11 -21.71
N ASP A 175 -16.71 4.47 -21.43
CA ASP A 175 -17.18 5.86 -21.56
C ASP A 175 -16.54 6.78 -20.52
N ALA A 176 -16.36 6.31 -19.27
CA ALA A 176 -15.74 7.08 -18.20
C ALA A 176 -14.26 7.44 -18.43
N VAL A 177 -13.56 6.74 -19.33
CA VAL A 177 -12.16 7.04 -19.73
C VAL A 177 -12.05 7.79 -21.06
N LYS A 178 -13.16 8.14 -21.73
CA LYS A 178 -13.07 8.90 -23.00
C LYS A 178 -12.49 10.29 -22.79
N PHE A 179 -11.56 10.68 -23.67
CA PHE A 179 -11.01 12.02 -23.78
C PHE A 179 -11.12 12.47 -25.25
N ASP A 180 -11.75 13.61 -25.51
CA ASP A 180 -12.07 14.13 -26.86
C ASP A 180 -12.67 13.05 -27.80
N GLY A 181 -13.56 12.21 -27.25
CA GLY A 181 -14.26 11.13 -27.95
C GLY A 181 -13.49 9.80 -28.05
N LYS A 182 -12.18 9.79 -27.81
CA LYS A 182 -11.28 8.63 -27.96
C LYS A 182 -10.95 7.97 -26.62
N ILE A 183 -10.50 6.71 -26.68
CA ILE A 183 -10.08 5.92 -25.51
C ILE A 183 -8.56 5.72 -25.58
N TYR A 184 -7.82 6.07 -24.52
CA TYR A 184 -6.35 5.99 -24.48
C TYR A 184 -5.81 5.00 -23.43
N ALA A 185 -6.70 4.30 -22.73
CA ALA A 185 -6.34 3.28 -21.75
C ALA A 185 -7.46 2.24 -21.63
N ILE A 186 -7.10 1.01 -21.26
CA ILE A 186 -8.05 -0.05 -20.92
C ILE A 186 -8.40 0.08 -19.43
N PRO A 187 -9.64 0.44 -19.06
CA PRO A 187 -10.06 0.45 -17.67
C PRO A 187 -10.26 -0.98 -17.17
N TYR A 188 -9.81 -1.26 -15.95
CA TYR A 188 -10.13 -2.50 -15.25
C TYR A 188 -11.03 -2.19 -14.06
N ARG A 189 -12.09 -2.98 -13.87
CA ARG A 189 -12.95 -2.87 -12.68
C ARG A 189 -12.21 -3.46 -11.48
N GLN A 190 -12.11 -2.70 -10.39
CA GLN A 190 -11.78 -3.31 -9.10
C GLN A 190 -12.96 -4.18 -8.66
N ALA A 191 -12.68 -5.43 -8.28
CA ALA A 191 -13.73 -6.37 -7.82
C ALA A 191 -14.32 -6.01 -6.44
N GLN A 192 -13.69 -5.08 -5.72
CA GLN A 192 -14.08 -4.65 -4.38
C GLN A 192 -15.14 -3.56 -4.45
N LYS A 193 -16.30 -3.78 -3.82
CA LYS A 193 -17.33 -2.74 -3.65
C LYS A 193 -17.07 -1.82 -2.45
N VAL A 194 -16.27 -2.27 -1.48
CA VAL A 194 -15.92 -1.53 -0.26
C VAL A 194 -14.42 -1.71 -0.01
N GLY A 195 -13.69 -0.60 0.04
CA GLY A 195 -12.24 -0.61 0.28
C GLY A 195 -11.85 -0.54 1.76
N ASN A 196 -12.54 0.34 2.50
CA ASN A 196 -12.24 0.69 3.89
C ASN A 196 -13.42 0.31 4.80
N GLY A 197 -13.11 -0.10 6.04
CA GLY A 197 -14.08 -0.31 7.10
C GLY A 197 -13.46 -0.06 8.47
N LEU A 198 -14.21 -0.28 9.55
CA LEU A 198 -13.69 -0.24 10.91
C LEU A 198 -13.34 -1.66 11.39
N LEU A 199 -12.20 -1.81 12.07
CA LEU A 199 -11.82 -3.00 12.81
C LEU A 199 -11.92 -2.70 14.32
N ALA A 200 -12.48 -3.64 15.09
CA ALA A 200 -12.69 -3.53 16.53
C ALA A 200 -12.06 -4.69 17.32
N ARG A 201 -11.51 -4.40 18.51
CA ARG A 201 -11.09 -5.38 19.51
C ARG A 201 -12.31 -5.96 20.25
N THR A 202 -12.97 -6.94 19.63
CA THR A 202 -14.18 -7.60 20.16
C THR A 202 -13.97 -8.29 21.52
N ASP A 203 -12.74 -8.62 21.88
CA ASP A 203 -12.37 -9.11 23.22
C ASP A 203 -12.50 -8.02 24.30
N VAL A 204 -12.09 -6.79 24.00
CA VAL A 204 -12.25 -5.64 24.91
C VAL A 204 -13.73 -5.27 25.06
N LEU A 205 -14.51 -5.31 23.98
CA LEU A 205 -15.96 -5.09 24.05
C LEU A 205 -16.64 -6.11 24.97
N LYS A 206 -16.30 -7.41 24.82
CA LYS A 206 -16.82 -8.49 25.68
C LYS A 206 -16.40 -8.34 27.14
N GLU A 207 -15.15 -7.97 27.40
CA GLU A 207 -14.65 -7.73 28.77
C GLU A 207 -15.44 -6.63 29.49
N LEU A 208 -15.82 -5.58 28.76
CA LEU A 208 -16.57 -4.44 29.28
C LEU A 208 -18.11 -4.62 29.20
N GLY A 209 -18.61 -5.75 28.70
CA GLY A 209 -20.05 -6.00 28.51
C GLY A 209 -20.70 -5.14 27.41
N LEU A 210 -19.90 -4.54 26.52
CA LEU A 210 -20.34 -3.64 25.47
C LEU A 210 -20.83 -4.41 24.23
N LYS A 211 -21.88 -3.89 23.60
CA LYS A 211 -22.35 -4.36 22.29
C LYS A 211 -21.54 -3.71 21.17
N GLU A 212 -21.64 -4.27 19.96
CA GLU A 212 -21.15 -3.61 18.76
C GLU A 212 -22.08 -2.43 18.41
N PRO A 213 -21.56 -1.20 18.26
CA PRO A 213 -22.37 -0.02 17.97
C PRO A 213 -22.83 0.02 16.51
N GLY A 214 -24.11 0.33 16.29
CA GLY A 214 -24.72 0.47 14.96
C GLY A 214 -24.87 1.91 14.47
N THR A 215 -24.71 2.92 15.35
CA THR A 215 -24.83 4.36 15.03
C THR A 215 -23.60 5.14 15.49
N LEU A 216 -23.43 6.39 15.01
CA LEU A 216 -22.34 7.27 15.49
C LEU A 216 -22.48 7.61 16.98
N ASP A 217 -23.71 7.79 17.48
CA ASP A 217 -23.98 8.10 18.89
C ASP A 217 -23.64 6.91 19.80
N GLU A 218 -24.05 5.70 19.40
CA GLU A 218 -23.65 4.46 20.09
C GLU A 218 -22.13 4.24 20.04
N PHE A 219 -21.48 4.58 18.92
CA PHE A 219 -20.03 4.48 18.78
C PHE A 219 -19.31 5.46 19.71
N TYR A 220 -19.81 6.69 19.83
CA TYR A 220 -19.32 7.71 20.75
C TYR A 220 -19.46 7.30 22.23
N GLU A 221 -20.63 6.83 22.67
CA GLU A 221 -20.82 6.37 24.06
C GLU A 221 -20.01 5.08 24.36
N THR A 222 -19.86 4.19 23.38
CA THR A 222 -18.96 3.03 23.46
C THR A 222 -17.51 3.48 23.66
N MET A 223 -17.04 4.48 22.88
CA MET A 223 -15.71 5.05 23.01
C MET A 223 -15.50 5.71 24.39
N LYS A 224 -16.44 6.54 24.87
CA LYS A 224 -16.37 7.13 26.22
C LYS A 224 -16.23 6.08 27.30
N THR A 225 -17.07 5.04 27.26
CA THR A 225 -17.02 3.95 28.23
C THR A 225 -15.66 3.23 28.21
N ILE A 226 -15.11 2.95 27.01
CA ILE A 226 -13.76 2.37 26.90
C ILE A 226 -12.71 3.30 27.48
N LYS A 227 -12.75 4.60 27.16
CA LYS A 227 -11.80 5.58 27.69
C LYS A 227 -11.81 5.61 29.21
N GLU A 228 -12.99 5.70 29.83
CA GLU A 228 -13.14 5.71 31.28
C GLU A 228 -12.66 4.42 31.95
N LYS A 229 -12.93 3.25 31.35
CA LYS A 229 -12.60 1.94 31.95
C LYS A 229 -11.17 1.48 31.68
N LYS A 230 -10.52 1.95 30.61
CA LYS A 230 -9.19 1.50 30.17
C LYS A 230 -8.12 2.59 30.18
N ASN A 231 -8.49 3.87 30.35
CA ASN A 231 -7.59 5.03 30.31
C ASN A 231 -6.73 5.10 29.03
N ILE A 232 -7.36 4.89 27.87
CA ILE A 232 -6.74 4.94 26.54
C ILE A 232 -7.61 5.78 25.59
N ALA A 233 -7.03 6.23 24.47
CA ALA A 233 -7.80 6.71 23.33
C ALA A 233 -8.37 5.48 22.57
N PRO A 234 -9.69 5.22 22.58
CA PRO A 234 -10.28 4.04 21.94
C PRO A 234 -10.11 4.00 20.42
N LEU A 235 -10.06 5.15 19.74
CA LEU A 235 -9.95 5.24 18.28
C LEU A 235 -8.55 5.69 17.85
N SER A 236 -7.86 4.83 17.10
CA SER A 236 -6.56 5.13 16.49
C SER A 236 -6.74 5.33 14.99
N ILE A 237 -6.17 6.41 14.44
CA ILE A 237 -6.16 6.74 13.02
C ILE A 237 -4.73 7.18 12.65
N ALA A 238 -4.29 6.88 11.43
CA ALA A 238 -2.99 7.30 10.91
C ALA A 238 -3.17 8.23 9.71
N THR A 239 -2.63 9.45 9.76
CA THR A 239 -2.86 10.49 8.73
C THR A 239 -1.59 11.25 8.32
N SER A 240 -0.40 10.70 8.58
CA SER A 240 0.92 11.32 8.30
C SER A 240 1.24 11.68 6.84
N ASN A 241 0.35 11.40 5.91
CA ASN A 241 0.37 11.89 4.53
C ASN A 241 -1.04 12.44 4.22
N PRO A 242 -1.19 13.59 3.54
CA PRO A 242 -2.50 14.10 3.09
C PRO A 242 -3.44 13.08 2.43
N GLY A 243 -2.92 12.06 1.74
CA GLY A 243 -3.74 10.95 1.24
C GLY A 243 -4.38 10.12 2.36
N TYR A 244 -3.58 9.73 3.35
CA TYR A 244 -4.02 8.95 4.51
C TYR A 244 -5.01 9.69 5.41
N PHE A 245 -5.06 11.02 5.38
CA PHE A 245 -6.12 11.78 6.05
C PHE A 245 -7.51 11.39 5.52
N PHE A 246 -7.69 11.35 4.20
CA PHE A 246 -8.97 10.97 3.61
C PHE A 246 -9.26 9.49 3.82
N ASP A 247 -8.29 8.60 3.61
CA ASP A 247 -8.48 7.15 3.79
C ASP A 247 -8.82 6.78 5.25
N GLY A 248 -8.09 7.35 6.22
CA GLY A 248 -8.28 7.08 7.65
C GLY A 248 -9.64 7.54 8.17
N PHE A 249 -10.13 8.69 7.72
CA PHE A 249 -11.46 9.19 8.12
C PHE A 249 -12.61 8.71 7.22
N THR A 250 -12.34 8.01 6.11
CA THR A 250 -13.37 7.56 5.14
C THR A 250 -14.58 6.87 5.79
N PRO A 251 -14.44 5.93 6.75
CA PRO A 251 -15.59 5.27 7.37
C PRO A 251 -16.53 6.24 8.11
N PHE A 252 -15.98 7.29 8.71
CA PHE A 252 -16.76 8.31 9.43
C PHE A 252 -17.34 9.35 8.47
N ALA A 253 -16.54 9.85 7.51
CA ALA A 253 -17.00 10.75 6.47
C ALA A 253 -18.13 10.15 5.59
N ALA A 254 -18.21 8.82 5.50
CA ALA A 254 -19.30 8.11 4.83
C ALA A 254 -20.66 8.29 5.54
N ALA A 255 -20.69 8.33 6.87
CA ALA A 255 -21.91 8.53 7.65
C ALA A 255 -22.55 9.91 7.41
N PHE A 256 -21.73 10.92 7.07
CA PHE A 256 -22.17 12.27 6.67
C PHE A 256 -22.37 12.41 5.14
N GLY A 257 -22.21 11.33 4.36
CA GLY A 257 -22.36 11.34 2.91
C GLY A 257 -21.32 12.19 2.17
N VAL A 258 -20.09 12.26 2.70
CA VAL A 258 -18.98 13.09 2.18
C VAL A 258 -17.63 12.34 2.10
N ALA A 259 -17.64 11.00 2.10
CA ALA A 259 -16.45 10.16 1.97
C ALA A 259 -15.65 10.37 0.66
N THR A 260 -16.32 10.78 -0.42
CA THR A 260 -15.69 11.03 -1.72
C THR A 260 -15.43 12.53 -1.93
N PRO A 261 -14.38 12.96 -2.67
CA PRO A 261 -14.11 14.37 -2.95
C PRO A 261 -15.25 15.11 -3.67
N THR A 262 -16.11 14.37 -4.36
CA THR A 262 -17.31 14.88 -5.02
C THR A 262 -18.54 14.04 -4.70
N LYS A 263 -19.70 14.67 -4.60
CA LYS A 263 -21.03 14.04 -4.48
C LYS A 263 -22.01 14.63 -5.51
N ILE A 264 -23.10 13.92 -5.79
CA ILE A 264 -24.24 14.48 -6.52
C ILE A 264 -25.15 15.20 -5.53
N LYS A 265 -25.54 16.43 -5.83
CA LYS A 265 -26.50 17.25 -5.08
C LYS A 265 -27.36 17.99 -6.11
N ASP A 266 -28.67 17.84 -6.03
CA ASP A 266 -29.65 18.45 -6.95
C ASP A 266 -29.33 18.20 -8.44
N GLY A 267 -28.93 16.96 -8.76
CA GLY A 267 -28.54 16.53 -10.11
C GLY A 267 -27.19 17.06 -10.60
N LYS A 268 -26.45 17.82 -9.79
CA LYS A 268 -25.15 18.41 -10.13
C LYS A 268 -24.02 17.76 -9.35
N LEU A 269 -22.87 17.62 -10.00
CA LEU A 269 -21.63 17.23 -9.34
C LEU A 269 -21.09 18.41 -8.53
N VAL A 270 -20.93 18.23 -7.21
CA VAL A 270 -20.38 19.25 -6.31
C VAL A 270 -19.19 18.69 -5.53
N PHE A 271 -18.25 19.54 -5.16
CA PHE A 271 -17.17 19.16 -4.24
C PHE A 271 -17.73 18.95 -2.83
N SER A 272 -17.48 17.79 -2.24
CA SER A 272 -18.00 17.42 -0.92
C SER A 272 -17.40 18.26 0.19
N TRP A 273 -16.10 18.61 0.08
CA TRP A 273 -15.34 19.31 1.12
C TRP A 273 -15.80 20.74 1.42
N VAL A 274 -16.64 21.33 0.56
CA VAL A 274 -17.23 22.67 0.72
C VAL A 274 -18.73 22.62 1.01
N GLN A 275 -19.28 21.44 1.29
CA GLN A 275 -20.68 21.27 1.70
C GLN A 275 -20.82 21.40 3.22
N PRO A 276 -21.97 21.88 3.74
CA PRO A 276 -22.28 21.90 5.17
C PRO A 276 -22.02 20.57 5.88
N GLU A 277 -22.39 19.45 5.23
CA GLU A 277 -22.21 18.09 5.74
C GLU A 277 -20.73 17.74 6.06
N TYR A 278 -19.76 18.38 5.38
CA TYR A 278 -18.33 18.19 5.68
C TYR A 278 -17.87 18.99 6.89
N LYS A 279 -18.51 20.13 7.19
CA LYS A 279 -18.27 20.89 8.41
C LYS A 279 -18.77 20.12 9.64
N GLU A 280 -19.96 19.54 9.55
CA GLU A 280 -20.55 18.70 10.61
C GLU A 280 -19.62 17.52 10.94
N PHE A 281 -19.16 16.79 9.92
CA PHE A 281 -18.15 15.73 10.05
C PHE A 281 -16.89 16.21 10.80
N LEU A 282 -16.32 17.35 10.40
CA LEU A 282 -15.11 17.91 11.05
C LEU A 282 -15.36 18.36 12.49
N GLU A 283 -16.55 18.89 12.80
CA GLU A 283 -16.95 19.26 14.16
C GLU A 283 -17.06 18.01 15.06
N THR A 284 -17.63 16.90 14.56
CA THR A 284 -17.63 15.61 15.28
C THR A 284 -16.22 15.06 15.50
N MET A 285 -15.34 15.07 14.48
CA MET A 285 -13.95 14.60 14.65
C MET A 285 -13.16 15.49 15.61
N LYS A 286 -13.42 16.81 15.60
CA LYS A 286 -12.83 17.74 16.59
C LYS A 286 -13.32 17.43 18.00
N GLN A 287 -14.63 17.20 18.20
CA GLN A 287 -15.17 16.81 19.51
C GLN A 287 -14.46 15.56 20.03
N TRP A 288 -14.34 14.51 19.21
CA TRP A 288 -13.66 13.27 19.61
C TRP A 288 -12.16 13.46 19.88
N TYR A 289 -11.51 14.43 19.23
CA TYR A 289 -10.13 14.80 19.53
C TYR A 289 -10.01 15.56 20.86
N ASP A 290 -10.84 16.58 21.08
CA ASP A 290 -10.83 17.40 22.30
C ASP A 290 -11.20 16.56 23.54
N GLU A 291 -12.16 15.64 23.40
CA GLU A 291 -12.52 14.65 24.42
C GLU A 291 -11.49 13.50 24.53
N GLY A 292 -10.44 13.48 23.71
CA GLY A 292 -9.39 12.47 23.70
C GLY A 292 -9.90 11.04 23.49
N LEU A 293 -10.97 10.88 22.70
CA LEU A 293 -11.47 9.61 22.18
C LEU A 293 -10.65 9.17 20.95
N LEU A 294 -10.23 10.14 20.15
CA LEU A 294 -9.25 9.99 19.08
C LEU A 294 -7.82 10.12 19.62
N ASP A 295 -6.93 9.23 19.15
CA ASP A 295 -5.49 9.24 19.40
C ASP A 295 -4.88 10.61 19.06
N GLN A 296 -4.23 11.25 20.06
CA GLN A 296 -3.76 12.63 19.95
C GLN A 296 -2.62 12.81 18.92
N GLU A 297 -1.93 11.72 18.57
CA GLU A 297 -0.84 11.70 17.60
C GLU A 297 -1.29 11.30 16.18
N PHE A 298 -2.60 11.18 15.91
CA PHE A 298 -3.14 10.70 14.62
C PHE A 298 -2.54 11.41 13.38
N ALA A 299 -2.20 12.69 13.53
CA ALA A 299 -1.59 13.54 12.49
C ALA A 299 -0.17 13.08 12.07
N ILE A 300 0.57 12.41 12.95
CA ILE A 300 1.97 11.98 12.71
C ILE A 300 2.12 10.46 12.57
N LYS A 301 1.07 9.67 12.83
CA LYS A 301 1.11 8.21 12.71
C LYS A 301 1.15 7.74 11.26
N LYS A 302 2.00 6.74 11.02
CA LYS A 302 2.18 6.02 9.74
C LYS A 302 1.34 4.75 9.61
N GLY A 303 0.70 4.31 10.70
CA GLY A 303 -0.17 3.16 10.75
C GLY A 303 -0.72 2.96 12.16
N THR A 304 -1.76 2.13 12.28
CA THR A 304 -2.52 1.92 13.53
C THR A 304 -2.40 0.48 14.06
N GLN A 305 -1.84 -0.44 13.26
CA GLN A 305 -1.67 -1.86 13.57
C GLN A 305 -1.05 -2.09 14.95
N GLU A 306 0.01 -1.37 15.31
CA GLU A 306 0.69 -1.50 16.60
C GLU A 306 -0.20 -1.11 17.78
N THR A 307 -1.04 -0.08 17.63
CA THR A 307 -1.97 0.34 18.71
C THR A 307 -3.05 -0.70 19.00
N LEU A 308 -3.57 -1.36 17.96
CA LEU A 308 -4.49 -2.50 18.15
C LEU A 308 -3.79 -3.72 18.76
N ILE A 309 -2.57 -4.03 18.32
CA ILE A 309 -1.81 -5.18 18.81
C ILE A 309 -1.43 -5.00 20.29
N ASN A 310 -0.94 -3.82 20.65
CA ASN A 310 -0.51 -3.51 22.02
C ASN A 310 -1.70 -3.22 22.95
N GLY A 311 -2.92 -3.07 22.42
CA GLY A 311 -4.12 -2.79 23.20
C GLY A 311 -4.23 -1.35 23.69
N THR A 312 -3.50 -0.42 23.06
CA THR A 312 -3.59 1.02 23.34
C THR A 312 -4.70 1.72 22.54
N ALA A 313 -5.37 0.99 21.65
CA ALA A 313 -6.61 1.38 20.99
C ALA A 313 -7.54 0.16 20.81
N VAL A 314 -8.84 0.40 20.64
CA VAL A 314 -9.87 -0.62 20.40
C VAL A 314 -10.36 -0.60 18.96
N PHE A 315 -10.42 0.57 18.33
CA PHE A 315 -10.92 0.79 16.98
C PHE A 315 -9.86 1.40 16.06
N THR A 316 -9.91 1.02 14.78
CA THR A 316 -9.17 1.68 13.70
C THR A 316 -9.93 1.57 12.38
N PRO A 317 -9.83 2.54 11.46
CA PRO A 317 -10.04 2.26 10.04
C PRO A 317 -9.05 1.19 9.56
N MET A 318 -9.46 0.34 8.63
CA MET A 318 -8.60 -0.66 8.01
C MET A 318 -8.98 -0.85 6.54
N TYR A 319 -7.98 -0.85 5.65
CA TYR A 319 -8.15 -1.22 4.25
C TYR A 319 -8.18 -2.75 4.11
N TRP A 320 -9.02 -3.27 3.21
CA TRP A 320 -9.20 -4.72 3.01
C TRP A 320 -7.89 -5.49 2.72
N GLY A 321 -6.95 -4.85 2.02
CA GLY A 321 -5.64 -5.44 1.70
C GLY A 321 -4.70 -5.55 2.90
N GLU A 322 -4.86 -4.68 3.91
CA GLU A 322 -4.04 -4.69 5.13
C GLU A 322 -4.45 -5.81 6.09
N ARG A 323 -5.76 -6.09 6.17
CA ARG A 323 -6.33 -7.19 6.98
C ARG A 323 -5.62 -8.53 6.77
N ALA A 324 -5.18 -8.83 5.55
CA ALA A 324 -4.46 -10.07 5.23
C ALA A 324 -3.09 -10.16 5.90
N ARG A 325 -2.35 -9.04 5.95
CA ARG A 325 -1.06 -8.91 6.65
C ARG A 325 -1.28 -9.00 8.16
N ASP A 326 -2.27 -8.28 8.65
CA ASP A 326 -2.58 -8.13 10.07
C ASP A 326 -3.00 -9.44 10.70
N ARG A 327 -3.84 -10.22 10.02
CA ARG A 327 -4.21 -11.57 10.46
C ARG A 327 -2.98 -12.45 10.72
N GLN A 328 -2.00 -12.45 9.82
CA GLN A 328 -0.76 -13.23 10.02
C GLN A 328 0.09 -12.70 11.18
N CYS A 329 0.03 -11.40 11.49
CA CYS A 329 0.69 -10.82 12.67
C CYS A 329 -0.02 -11.25 13.96
N PHE A 330 -1.35 -11.10 14.03
CA PHE A 330 -2.16 -11.54 15.17
C PHE A 330 -2.00 -13.03 15.47
N GLU A 331 -2.14 -13.91 14.46
CA GLU A 331 -1.97 -15.37 14.65
C GLU A 331 -0.56 -15.73 15.15
N ARG A 332 0.49 -15.03 14.69
CA ARG A 332 1.87 -15.21 15.19
C ARG A 332 2.03 -14.72 16.63
N GLN A 333 1.37 -13.63 17.02
CA GLN A 333 1.40 -13.11 18.37
C GLN A 333 0.62 -13.98 19.36
N GLU A 334 -0.57 -14.46 19.01
CA GLU A 334 -1.33 -15.39 19.85
C GLU A 334 -0.57 -16.70 20.09
N ARG A 335 0.06 -17.27 19.05
CA ARG A 335 0.97 -18.42 19.21
C ARG A 335 2.13 -18.12 20.18
N ARG A 336 2.66 -16.89 20.19
CA ARG A 336 3.69 -16.47 21.16
C ARG A 336 3.12 -16.28 22.57
N ARG A 337 1.93 -15.68 22.73
CA ARG A 337 1.23 -15.51 24.02
C ARG A 337 0.93 -16.87 24.65
N ASN A 338 0.31 -17.79 23.90
CA ASN A 338 -0.06 -19.11 24.38
C ASN A 338 1.20 -19.94 24.74
N ARG A 339 2.29 -19.85 23.95
CA ARG A 339 3.59 -20.43 24.32
C ARG A 339 4.19 -19.84 25.61
N ARG A 340 4.01 -18.55 25.89
CA ARG A 340 4.42 -17.93 27.17
C ARG A 340 3.56 -18.44 28.34
N LEU A 341 2.25 -18.51 28.16
CA LEU A 341 1.31 -19.02 29.18
C LEU A 341 1.58 -20.49 29.53
N HIS A 342 1.73 -21.38 28.54
CA HIS A 342 2.10 -22.79 28.80
C HIS A 342 3.47 -22.92 29.50
N ARG A 343 4.44 -22.05 29.18
CA ARG A 343 5.74 -22.02 29.87
C ARG A 343 5.65 -21.50 31.31
N ALA A 344 4.68 -20.64 31.61
CA ALA A 344 4.41 -20.15 32.96
C ALA A 344 3.70 -21.21 33.80
N ALA A 345 2.64 -21.83 33.28
CA ALA A 345 1.92 -22.94 33.92
C ALA A 345 2.86 -24.11 34.23
N GLY A 346 3.63 -24.58 33.24
CA GLY A 346 4.64 -25.63 33.42
C GLY A 346 5.90 -25.22 34.22
N ARG A 347 5.94 -24.00 34.77
CA ARG A 347 6.87 -23.59 35.85
C ARG A 347 6.17 -23.58 37.21
N GLN A 348 4.91 -23.15 37.30
CA GLN A 348 4.08 -23.27 38.51
C GLN A 348 3.94 -24.72 38.97
N GLU A 349 3.63 -25.65 38.06
CA GLU A 349 3.55 -27.09 38.36
C GLU A 349 4.89 -27.68 38.85
N ARG A 350 6.03 -27.11 38.46
CA ARG A 350 7.36 -27.51 38.94
C ARG A 350 7.79 -26.81 40.24
N GLY A 351 7.09 -25.75 40.65
CA GLY A 351 7.30 -25.07 41.93
C GLY A 351 6.58 -25.72 43.11
N VAL A 352 5.61 -26.61 42.84
CA VAL A 352 4.84 -27.33 43.88
C VAL A 352 5.35 -28.77 43.99
N ARG A 353 6.50 -28.95 44.64
CA ARG A 353 6.86 -30.22 45.29
C ARG A 353 6.80 -29.98 46.80
N PRO A 354 5.92 -30.66 47.56
CA PRO A 354 5.96 -30.58 49.01
C PRO A 354 7.27 -31.19 49.51
N ALA A 355 7.93 -30.50 50.43
CA ALA A 355 9.17 -30.98 51.03
C ALA A 355 8.84 -32.01 52.13
N GLY A 356 9.48 -33.18 52.04
CA GLY A 356 9.59 -34.13 53.15
C GLY A 356 8.65 -35.34 53.09
N GLN A 357 9.11 -36.40 52.42
CA GLN A 357 9.19 -37.71 53.08
C GLN A 357 10.36 -38.51 52.51
N LEU A 358 11.13 -39.14 53.39
CA LEU A 358 12.39 -39.82 53.07
C LEU A 358 12.14 -41.24 52.55
N ASP A 359 12.94 -41.66 51.57
CA ASP A 359 13.04 -43.08 51.16
C ASP A 359 13.50 -43.96 52.33
N PHE A 360 12.82 -45.10 52.50
CA PHE A 360 13.43 -46.28 53.10
C PHE A 360 13.15 -47.50 52.21
N HIS A 361 14.24 -48.10 51.73
CA HIS A 361 14.24 -49.33 50.96
C HIS A 361 13.91 -50.56 51.82
N ASN A 362 13.54 -51.65 51.12
CA ASN A 362 13.51 -53.04 51.60
C ASN A 362 12.54 -53.38 52.74
N LEU A 363 11.51 -54.18 52.43
CA LEU A 363 11.66 -55.63 52.56
C LEU A 363 10.59 -56.44 51.83
N HIS A 364 11.06 -57.58 51.35
CA HIS A 364 10.39 -58.65 50.65
C HIS A 364 9.19 -59.31 51.35
N HIS A 365 8.38 -59.98 50.52
CA HIS A 365 7.82 -61.35 50.68
C HIS A 365 6.42 -61.61 51.27
N TYR A 366 5.65 -62.33 50.44
CA TYR A 366 4.52 -63.26 50.71
C TYR A 366 3.24 -62.63 51.34
N SER A 367 2.05 -62.81 50.72
CA SER A 367 1.17 -64.00 50.76
C SER A 367 0.47 -64.12 52.12
N GLU A 368 -0.83 -64.39 52.26
CA GLU A 368 -1.93 -64.66 51.32
C GLU A 368 -3.26 -64.50 52.10
N ALA A 369 -4.40 -64.61 51.40
CA ALA A 369 -5.71 -65.05 51.92
C ALA A 369 -6.28 -64.46 53.24
N GLY A 370 -7.42 -63.77 53.13
CA GLY A 370 -8.29 -63.31 54.21
C GLY A 370 -9.56 -62.66 53.67
#